data_AF-X5PRS0-F1
#
_entry.id   AF-X5PRS0-F1
#
_cell.length_a   1.000
_cell.length_b   1.000
_cell.length_c   1.000
_cell.angle_alpha   90.00
_cell.angle_beta   90.00
_cell.angle_gamma   90.00
#
_symmetry.space_group_name_H-M   'P 1'
#
loop_
_entity.id
_entity.type
_entity.pdbx_description
1 polymer ?
#
loop_
_entity_poly.entity_id
_entity_poly.type
_entity_poly.pdbx_seq_one_letter_code
_entity_poly.pdbx_strand_id
1 'polypeptide(L)' 'MLGAPLAACRRIDVEPLSLTDFRSDGHRWMLRSSGVPVAAKAARPQSGKAAS' A
#
# COMPACT_ATOMS: atom_id res chain seq x y z
N MET A 1 18.88 -3.94 -4.48
CA MET A 1 17.96 -3.85 -5.63
C MET A 1 16.71 -4.67 -5.32
N LEU A 2 15.49 -4.22 -5.66
CA LEU A 2 14.23 -4.93 -5.34
C LEU A 2 14.09 -6.33 -5.98
N GLY A 3 14.95 -6.71 -6.92
CA GLY A 3 14.77 -7.93 -7.71
C GLY A 3 13.57 -7.88 -8.67
N ALA A 4 12.94 -6.71 -8.85
CA ALA A 4 11.85 -6.49 -9.79
C ALA A 4 12.33 -5.75 -11.06
N PRO A 5 11.74 -6.00 -12.24
CA PRO A 5 12.03 -5.23 -13.45
C PRO A 5 11.72 -3.75 -13.25
N LEU A 6 12.50 -2.86 -13.89
CA LEU A 6 12.28 -1.41 -13.83
C LEU A 6 10.85 -1.02 -14.21
N ALA A 7 10.25 -1.69 -15.20
CA ALA A 7 8.88 -1.45 -15.63
C ALA A 7 7.82 -1.64 -14.52
N ALA A 8 8.14 -2.39 -13.46
CA ALA A 8 7.25 -2.59 -12.32
C ALA A 8 7.06 -1.32 -11.48
N CYS A 9 7.94 -0.30 -11.59
CA CYS A 9 7.79 0.96 -10.84
C CYS A 9 6.48 1.68 -11.16
N ARG A 10 5.96 1.51 -12.38
CA ARG A 10 4.68 2.10 -12.83
C ARG A 10 3.45 1.48 -12.17
N ARG A 11 3.62 0.40 -11.40
CA ARG A 11 2.52 -0.32 -10.72
C ARG A 11 2.42 0.04 -9.24
N ILE A 12 3.23 0.98 -8.76
CA ILE A 12 3.22 1.44 -7.37
C ILE A 12 2.53 2.78 -7.32
N ASP A 13 1.27 2.78 -6.91
CA ASP A 13 0.51 4.00 -6.63
C ASP A 13 0.85 4.48 -5.22
N VAL A 14 1.10 5.78 -5.07
CA VAL A 14 1.34 6.45 -3.79
C VAL A 14 0.31 7.55 -3.63
N GLU A 15 -0.49 7.47 -2.56
CA GLU A 15 -1.53 8.44 -2.28
C GLU A 15 -0.90 9.84 -2.07
N PRO A 16 -1.48 10.90 -2.64
CA PRO A 16 -1.00 12.26 -2.41
C PRO A 16 -0.93 12.60 -0.92
N LEU A 17 0.14 13.29 -0.51
CA LEU A 17 0.38 13.69 0.88
C LEU A 17 0.49 12.51 1.87
N SER A 18 0.59 11.27 1.40
CA SER A 18 0.92 10.13 2.26
C SER A 18 2.43 10.03 2.49
N LEU A 19 2.82 9.54 3.67
CA LEU A 19 4.18 9.11 3.92
C LEU A 19 4.29 7.62 3.64
N THR A 20 5.01 7.28 2.57
CA THR A 20 5.31 5.90 2.20
C THR A 20 6.83 5.74 2.17
N ASP A 21 7.36 4.85 2.99
CA ASP A 21 8.79 4.62 3.13
C ASP A 21 9.21 3.23 2.64
N PHE A 22 10.36 3.18 1.97
CA PHE A 22 10.92 1.96 1.40
C PHE A 22 12.22 1.62 2.13
N ARG A 23 12.25 0.49 2.84
CA ARG A 23 13.40 0.08 3.66
C ARG A 23 14.00 -1.23 3.16
N SER A 24 15.30 -1.38 3.37
CA SER A 24 16.02 -2.64 3.17
C SER A 24 16.77 -3.00 4.44
N ASP A 25 16.67 -4.25 4.87
CA ASP A 25 17.52 -4.83 5.92
C ASP A 25 18.77 -5.52 5.33
N GLY A 26 19.01 -5.38 4.03
CA GLY A 26 20.08 -6.06 3.30
C GLY A 26 19.65 -7.40 2.67
N HIS A 27 18.60 -8.04 3.19
CA HIS A 27 18.07 -9.31 2.68
C HIS A 27 16.71 -9.15 1.99
N ARG A 28 15.88 -8.24 2.49
CA ARG A 28 14.51 -8.01 2.05
C ARG A 28 14.21 -6.53 1.98
N TRP A 29 13.31 -6.20 1.06
CA TRP A 29 12.76 -4.86 0.94
C TRP A 29 11.35 -4.84 1.54
N MET A 30 11.03 -3.75 2.26
CA MET A 30 9.70 -3.52 2.82
C MET A 30 9.17 -2.15 2.40
N LEU A 31 7.93 -2.16 1.91
CA LEU A 31 7.13 -0.96 1.72
C LEU A 31 6.29 -0.75 2.98
N ARG A 32 6.42 0.40 3.62
CA ARG A 32 5.60 0.81 4.76
C ARG A 32 4.85 2.07 4.37
N SER A 33 3.58 2.13 4.74
CA SER A 33 2.75 3.31 4.54
C SER A 33 2.25 3.77 5.90
N SER A 34 2.44 5.05 6.17
CA SER A 34 1.95 5.74 7.36
C SER A 34 1.16 6.94 6.87
N GLY A 35 -0.17 6.85 6.97
CA GLY A 35 -1.08 7.92 6.58
C GLY A 35 -1.72 8.59 7.79
N VAL A 36 -1.86 9.91 7.74
CA VAL A 36 -3.01 10.57 8.35
C VAL A 36 -4.19 10.23 7.42
N PRO A 37 -5.27 9.59 7.90
CA PRO A 37 -6.41 9.28 7.04
C PRO A 37 -7.00 10.59 6.52
N VAL A 38 -6.78 10.92 5.24
CA VAL A 38 -7.67 11.83 4.52
C VAL A 38 -9.02 11.12 4.50
N ALA A 39 -10.00 11.72 5.17
CA ALA A 39 -11.27 11.09 5.54
C ALA A 39 -11.72 10.06 4.50
N ALA A 40 -11.66 8.79 4.87
CA ALA A 40 -12.11 7.70 4.02
C ALA A 40 -13.55 8.03 3.62
N LYS A 41 -13.78 8.36 2.35
CA LYS A 41 -15.14 8.46 1.83
C LYS A 41 -15.76 7.09 2.08
N ALA A 42 -16.70 7.06 3.02
CA ALA A 42 -17.17 5.85 3.68
C ALA A 42 -17.21 4.66 2.72
N ALA A 43 -16.31 3.70 2.94
CA ALA A 43 -16.42 2.42 2.27
C ALA A 43 -17.79 1.86 2.67
N ARG A 44 -18.68 1.71 1.69
CA ARG A 44 -19.98 1.06 1.86
C ARG A 44 -19.72 -0.27 2.58
N PRO A 45 -20.43 -0.59 3.67
CA PRO A 45 -20.24 -1.87 4.33
C PRO A 45 -20.51 -2.98 3.32
N GLN A 46 -19.53 -3.86 3.15
CA GLN A 46 -19.60 -5.00 2.26
C GLN A 46 -20.72 -5.92 2.78
N SER A 47 -21.89 -5.84 2.17
CA SER A 47 -23.00 -6.74 2.47
C SER A 47 -22.71 -8.13 1.90
N GLY A 48 -22.76 -9.15 2.75
CA GLY A 48 -22.69 -10.57 2.39
C GLY A 48 -21.44 -11.22 2.96
N LYS A 49 -21.49 -12.29 3.75
CA LYS A 49 -22.42 -13.42 3.74
C LYS A 49 -22.35 -14.11 5.11
N ALA A 50 -23.49 -14.29 5.78
CA ALA A 50 -23.60 -15.21 6.90
C ALA A 50 -23.56 -16.65 6.36
N ALA A 51 -22.58 -17.42 6.81
CA ALA A 51 -22.58 -18.88 6.77
C ALA A 51 -21.56 -19.37 7.81
N SER A 52 -22.01 -19.74 9.00
CA SER A 52 -22.38 -21.13 9.30
C SER A 52 -23.00 -21.23 10.69
#